data_AF-A0A3D5YRN9-F1
#
_entry.id   AF-A0A3D5YRN9-F1
#
_cell.length_a   1.000
_cell.length_b   1.000
_cell.length_c   1.000
_cell.angle_alpha   90.00
_cell.angle_beta   90.00
_cell.angle_gamma   90.00
#
_symmetry.space_group_name_H-M   'P 1'
#
loop_
_entity.id
_entity.type
_entity.pdbx_description
1 polymer ?
#
loop_
_entity_poly.entity_id
_entity_poly.type
_entity_poly.pdbx_seq_one_letter_code
_entity_poly.pdbx_strand_id
1 'polypeptide(L)'
;TAFVCGYPNTAFLGIPLLTSLIGMQAMLPIVVSNIVVGVLMIPTTLILIELGIVGESGVDLKQITLRVIKNPLIFMPILGIIISSFQLPVPKVIASSATLIGGTTSGISLFTLGLIISRFKIHLSTIVVVNIFLKNIIHPLLMMGIVKIFGISGLLAKELVILCAMPTAITSTIFSVSFDIDPQENVSSTIIGTIMSLLTLFIFMYWLHF
;
A
#
# COMPACT_ATOMS: atom_id res chain seq x y z
N THR A 1 -6.90 8.14 -9.98
CA THR A 1 -6.72 6.78 -10.55
C THR A 1 -5.35 6.18 -10.22
N ALA A 2 -4.24 6.88 -10.49
CA ALA A 2 -2.87 6.40 -10.24
C ALA A 2 -2.60 6.03 -8.76
N PHE A 3 -3.08 6.85 -7.81
CA PHE A 3 -2.99 6.57 -6.37
C PHE A 3 -3.65 5.26 -5.96
N VAL A 4 -4.86 5.03 -6.47
CA VAL A 4 -5.63 3.82 -6.16
C VAL A 4 -4.94 2.60 -6.75
N CYS A 5 -4.41 2.69 -7.97
CA CYS A 5 -3.78 1.57 -8.67
C CYS A 5 -2.36 1.25 -8.15
N GLY A 6 -1.57 2.26 -7.79
CA GLY A 6 -0.14 2.12 -7.46
C GLY A 6 0.18 1.61 -6.05
N TYR A 7 -0.73 1.77 -5.08
CA TYR A 7 -0.46 1.42 -3.68
C TYR A 7 -1.17 0.13 -3.25
N PRO A 8 -0.48 -1.02 -3.18
CA PRO A 8 -1.06 -2.24 -2.64
C PRO A 8 -1.08 -2.19 -1.09
N ASN A 9 -2.16 -2.67 -0.46
CA ASN A 9 -2.31 -2.67 0.99
C ASN A 9 -1.58 -3.85 1.66
N THR A 10 -0.29 -4.00 1.39
CA THR A 10 0.50 -5.12 1.92
C THR A 10 0.87 -4.95 3.39
N ALA A 11 0.95 -3.71 3.88
CA ALA A 11 1.37 -3.41 5.24
C ALA A 11 0.25 -3.59 6.28
N PHE A 12 -0.96 -3.10 6.01
CA PHE A 12 -2.03 -3.09 7.02
C PHE A 12 -2.97 -4.29 6.92
N LEU A 13 -3.28 -4.74 5.70
CA LEU A 13 -4.10 -5.93 5.47
C LEU A 13 -3.27 -7.16 5.11
N GLY A 14 -2.12 -6.99 4.45
CA GLY A 14 -1.24 -8.10 4.10
C GLY A 14 -0.65 -8.84 5.30
N ILE A 15 -0.19 -8.11 6.33
CA ILE A 15 0.35 -8.73 7.56
C ILE A 15 -0.65 -9.71 8.19
N PRO A 16 -1.84 -9.30 8.65
CA PRO A 16 -2.77 -10.22 9.32
C PRO A 16 -3.28 -11.33 8.40
N LEU A 17 -3.53 -11.03 7.12
CA LEU A 17 -4.14 -12.00 6.21
C LEU A 17 -3.15 -13.09 5.77
N LEU A 18 -1.93 -12.72 5.39
CA LEU A 18 -0.92 -13.68 4.96
C LEU A 18 -0.27 -14.41 6.14
N THR A 19 -0.11 -13.78 7.30
CA THR A 19 0.36 -14.51 8.50
C THR A 19 -0.67 -15.50 9.01
N SER A 20 -1.97 -15.20 8.89
CA SER A 20 -3.06 -16.14 9.21
C SER A 20 -3.13 -17.34 8.26
N LEU A 21 -2.84 -17.13 6.97
CA LEU A 21 -2.96 -18.18 5.95
C LEU A 21 -1.71 -19.06 5.85
N ILE A 22 -0.53 -18.48 6.06
CA ILE A 22 0.75 -19.10 5.66
C ILE A 22 1.78 -19.11 6.81
N GLY A 23 1.45 -18.50 7.95
CA GLY A 23 2.35 -18.39 9.10
C GLY A 23 3.49 -17.39 8.89
N MET A 24 4.56 -17.53 9.68
CA MET A 24 5.71 -16.60 9.68
C MET A 24 6.49 -16.54 8.36
N GLN A 25 6.31 -17.50 7.45
CA GLN A 25 7.01 -17.53 6.16
C GLN A 25 6.60 -16.38 5.24
N ALA A 26 5.37 -15.87 5.39
CA ALA A 26 4.87 -14.74 4.62
C ALA A 26 5.50 -13.38 5.01
N MET A 27 6.26 -13.30 6.11
CA MET A 27 6.82 -12.02 6.55
C MET A 27 7.83 -11.44 5.56
N LEU A 28 8.66 -12.29 4.95
CA LEU A 28 9.69 -11.85 3.99
C LEU A 28 9.11 -11.07 2.80
N PRO A 29 8.18 -11.62 2.01
CA PRO A 29 7.63 -10.90 0.86
C PRO A 29 6.84 -9.64 1.27
N ILE A 30 6.18 -9.66 2.43
CA ILE A 30 5.48 -8.48 2.96
C ILE A 30 6.46 -7.35 3.30
N VAL A 31 7.55 -7.67 3.99
CA VAL A 31 8.59 -6.70 4.33
C VAL A 31 9.23 -6.12 3.07
N VAL A 32 9.58 -6.97 2.10
CA VAL A 32 10.15 -6.51 0.82
C VAL A 32 9.16 -5.60 0.08
N SER A 33 7.89 -5.99 -0.02
CA SER A 33 6.84 -5.16 -0.63
C SER A 33 6.70 -3.82 0.09
N ASN A 34 6.71 -3.82 1.43
CA ASN A 34 6.59 -2.59 2.21
C ASN A 34 7.80 -1.66 2.04
N ILE A 35 9.00 -2.23 1.88
CA ILE A 35 10.21 -1.46 1.55
C ILE A 35 10.07 -0.81 0.17
N VAL A 36 9.62 -1.56 -0.85
CA VAL A 36 9.37 -1.01 -2.18
C VAL A 36 8.35 0.13 -2.12
N VAL A 37 7.27 -0.05 -1.36
CA VAL A 37 6.26 1.00 -1.19
C VAL A 37 6.84 2.21 -0.47
N GLY A 38 7.51 2.02 0.66
CA GLY A 38 8.04 3.11 1.48
C GLY A 38 9.20 3.87 0.85
N VAL A 39 10.09 3.19 0.14
CA VAL A 39 11.35 3.75 -0.38
C VAL A 39 11.23 4.17 -1.84
N LEU A 40 10.35 3.57 -2.64
CA LEU A 40 10.21 3.90 -4.06
C LEU A 40 8.87 4.56 -4.37
N MET A 41 7.74 3.99 -3.95
CA MET A 41 6.42 4.53 -4.31
C MET A 41 6.07 5.83 -3.58
N ILE A 42 6.26 5.91 -2.26
CA ILE A 42 5.93 7.12 -1.49
C ILE A 42 6.74 8.34 -1.99
N PRO A 43 8.07 8.27 -2.17
CA PRO A 43 8.84 9.42 -2.65
C PRO A 43 8.48 9.83 -4.06
N THR A 44 8.36 8.88 -5.00
CA THR A 44 8.00 9.18 -6.40
C THR A 44 6.62 9.83 -6.48
N THR A 45 5.68 9.39 -5.65
CA THR A 45 4.35 9.98 -5.59
C THR A 45 4.37 11.40 -5.02
N LEU A 46 5.11 11.64 -3.93
CA LEU A 46 5.27 12.99 -3.39
C LEU A 46 5.90 13.94 -4.40
N ILE A 47 6.92 13.48 -5.13
CA ILE A 47 7.54 14.25 -6.21
C ILE A 47 6.52 14.56 -7.31
N LEU A 48 5.73 13.57 -7.76
CA LEU A 48 4.71 13.77 -8.79
C LEU A 48 3.59 14.72 -8.34
N ILE A 49 3.17 14.65 -7.07
CA ILE A 49 2.21 15.59 -6.48
C ILE A 49 2.79 16.99 -6.48
N GLU A 50 4.01 17.17 -5.97
CA GLU A 50 4.63 18.50 -5.93
C GLU A 50 4.87 19.04 -7.34
N LEU A 51 5.27 18.22 -8.30
CA LEU A 51 5.37 18.64 -9.70
C LEU A 51 4.01 19.03 -10.31
N GLY A 52 2.93 18.31 -9.95
CA GLY A 52 1.57 18.62 -10.40
C GLY A 52 0.99 19.88 -9.78
N ILE A 53 1.25 20.13 -8.49
CA ILE A 53 0.82 21.33 -7.76
C ILE A 53 1.68 22.55 -8.17
N VAL A 54 2.98 22.36 -8.38
CA VAL A 54 3.92 23.44 -8.72
C VAL A 54 3.93 23.74 -10.23
N GLY A 55 3.27 22.92 -11.05
CA GLY A 55 3.07 23.17 -12.48
C GLY A 55 2.39 24.50 -12.82
N GLU A 56 1.69 25.11 -11.85
CA GLU A 56 1.09 26.46 -12.01
C GLU A 56 2.03 27.60 -11.57
N SER A 57 3.17 27.33 -10.94
CA SER A 57 4.08 28.35 -10.42
C SER A 57 5.50 27.81 -10.29
N GLY A 58 6.31 27.95 -11.33
CA GLY A 58 7.79 27.84 -11.32
C GLY A 58 8.40 26.75 -10.41
N VAL A 59 8.80 25.63 -11.00
CA VAL A 59 9.35 24.47 -10.27
C VAL A 59 10.71 24.78 -9.62
N ASP A 60 10.72 25.00 -8.30
CA ASP A 60 11.95 25.02 -7.50
C ASP A 60 12.30 23.59 -7.04
N LEU A 61 13.01 22.85 -7.90
CA LEU A 61 13.43 21.46 -7.65
C LEU A 61 14.16 21.27 -6.31
N LYS A 62 14.79 22.33 -5.79
CA LYS A 62 15.54 22.27 -4.52
C LYS A 62 14.59 22.18 -3.32
N GLN A 63 13.45 22.88 -3.36
CA GLN A 63 12.46 22.85 -2.28
C GLN A 63 11.71 21.52 -2.24
N ILE A 64 11.36 20.97 -3.40
CA ILE A 64 10.72 19.65 -3.56
C ILE A 64 11.64 18.57 -2.96
N THR A 65 12.90 18.55 -3.38
CA THR A 65 13.89 17.57 -2.89
C THR A 65 14.07 17.68 -1.36
N LEU A 66 14.13 18.90 -0.81
CA LEU A 66 14.23 19.11 0.63
C LEU A 66 13.00 18.63 1.41
N ARG A 67 11.79 18.82 0.88
CA ARG A 67 10.54 18.36 1.52
C ARG A 67 10.41 16.85 1.48
N VAL A 68 10.75 16.23 0.36
CA VAL A 68 10.79 14.78 0.20
C VAL A 68 11.78 14.17 1.20
N ILE A 69 13.03 14.62 1.25
CA ILE A 69 14.04 14.09 2.18
C ILE A 69 13.65 14.29 3.65
N LYS A 70 12.98 15.40 3.98
CA LYS A 70 12.49 15.67 5.34
C LYS A 70 11.23 14.90 5.71
N ASN A 71 10.58 14.22 4.77
CA ASN A 71 9.34 13.50 5.03
C ASN A 71 9.61 12.23 5.87
N PRO A 72 9.04 12.11 7.08
CA PRO A 72 9.20 10.92 7.93
C PRO A 72 8.85 9.61 7.26
N LEU A 73 7.91 9.63 6.30
CA LEU A 73 7.49 8.43 5.58
C LEU A 73 8.60 7.83 4.70
N ILE A 74 9.65 8.61 4.40
CA ILE A 74 10.75 8.19 3.52
C ILE A 74 11.97 7.77 4.32
N PHE A 75 12.42 8.60 5.26
CA PHE A 75 13.65 8.30 5.99
C PHE A 75 13.45 7.26 7.11
N MET A 76 12.23 7.09 7.65
CA MET A 76 11.98 6.10 8.71
C MET A 76 12.12 4.65 8.23
N PRO A 77 11.53 4.23 7.08
CA PRO A 77 11.79 2.90 6.52
C PRO A 77 13.28 2.67 6.22
N ILE A 78 13.98 3.68 5.67
CA ILE A 78 15.41 3.60 5.36
C ILE A 78 16.24 3.38 6.64
N LEU A 79 15.97 4.15 7.70
CA LEU A 79 16.60 3.95 9.01
C LEU A 79 16.33 2.54 9.55
N GLY A 80 15.09 2.05 9.44
CA GLY A 80 14.74 0.68 9.85
C GLY A 80 15.57 -0.38 9.12
N ILE A 81 15.77 -0.23 7.80
CA ILE A 81 16.59 -1.13 7.00
C ILE A 81 18.06 -1.07 7.42
N ILE A 82 18.61 0.13 7.64
CA ILE A 82 20.01 0.30 8.07
C ILE A 82 20.21 -0.38 9.42
N ILE A 83 19.35 -0.08 10.40
CA ILE A 83 19.41 -0.69 11.74
C ILE A 83 19.34 -2.22 11.65
N SER A 84 18.42 -2.76 10.83
CA SER A 84 18.26 -4.20 10.64
C SER A 84 19.47 -4.84 9.93
N SER A 85 20.07 -4.16 8.96
CA SER A 85 21.17 -4.70 8.14
C SER A 85 22.49 -4.73 8.91
N PHE A 86 22.75 -3.70 9.72
CA PHE A 86 23.94 -3.60 10.55
C PHE A 86 23.76 -4.26 11.93
N GLN A 87 22.59 -4.84 12.22
CA GLN A 87 22.25 -5.45 13.52
C GLN A 87 22.60 -4.53 14.70
N LEU A 88 22.39 -3.23 14.51
CA LEU A 88 22.72 -2.21 15.50
C LEU A 88 21.94 -2.51 16.79
N PRO A 89 22.60 -2.51 17.97
CA PRO A 89 21.93 -2.80 19.22
C PRO A 89 20.96 -1.66 19.54
N VAL A 90 19.67 -1.89 19.26
CA VAL A 90 18.60 -0.95 19.61
C VAL A 90 18.26 -1.15 21.09
N PRO A 91 18.25 -0.08 21.90
CA PRO A 91 17.79 -0.15 23.29
C PRO A 91 16.41 -0.81 23.39
N LYS A 92 16.25 -1.76 24.32
CA LYS A 92 15.01 -2.53 24.49
C LYS A 92 13.78 -1.63 24.65
N VAL A 93 13.94 -0.47 25.27
CA VAL A 93 12.87 0.53 25.44
C VAL A 93 12.35 1.03 24.09
N ILE A 94 13.25 1.34 23.14
CA ILE A 94 12.89 1.85 21.82
C ILE A 94 12.24 0.73 20.99
N ALA A 95 12.83 -0.47 21.00
CA ALA A 95 12.29 -1.61 20.27
C ALA A 95 10.87 -1.99 20.75
N SER A 96 10.65 -2.06 22.07
CA SER A 96 9.33 -2.35 22.63
C SER A 96 8.30 -1.26 22.30
N SER A 97 8.70 0.01 22.38
CA SER A 97 7.83 1.15 22.05
C SER A 97 7.43 1.13 20.57
N ALA A 98 8.40 0.91 19.68
CA ALA A 98 8.15 0.80 18.25
C ALA A 98 7.25 -0.40 17.91
N THR A 99 7.42 -1.54 18.60
CA THR A 99 6.57 -2.72 18.40
C THR A 99 5.13 -2.43 18.83
N LEU A 100 4.93 -1.76 19.96
CA LEU A 100 3.60 -1.39 20.45
C LEU A 100 2.88 -0.41 19.51
N ILE A 101 3.61 0.61 19.02
CA ILE A 101 3.07 1.58 18.05
C ILE A 101 2.77 0.88 16.72
N GLY A 102 3.69 0.05 16.22
CA GLY A 102 3.50 -0.70 14.98
C GLY A 102 2.28 -1.62 15.04
N GLY A 103 2.09 -2.34 16.16
CA GLY A 103 0.94 -3.23 16.36
C GLY A 103 -0.41 -2.52 16.44
N THR A 104 -0.46 -1.27 16.89
CA THR A 104 -1.71 -0.48 16.96
C THR A 104 -2.03 0.28 15.67
N THR A 105 -1.03 0.47 14.79
CA THR A 105 -1.16 1.30 13.58
C THR A 105 -2.22 0.78 12.61
N SER A 106 -2.37 -0.54 12.46
CA SER A 106 -3.40 -1.14 11.59
C SER A 106 -4.82 -0.79 12.05
N GLY A 107 -5.09 -0.92 13.37
CA GLY A 107 -6.38 -0.57 13.97
C GLY A 107 -6.70 0.91 13.85
N ILE A 108 -5.72 1.78 14.13
CA ILE A 108 -5.86 3.23 13.97
C ILE A 108 -6.13 3.58 12.50
N SER A 109 -5.43 2.96 11.55
CA SER A 109 -5.62 3.22 10.12
C SER A 109 -7.03 2.84 9.64
N LEU A 110 -7.57 1.70 10.10
CA LEU A 110 -8.94 1.29 9.79
C LEU A 110 -9.97 2.23 10.42
N PHE A 111 -9.73 2.68 11.66
CA PHE A 111 -10.59 3.66 12.32
C PHE A 111 -10.60 5.01 11.59
N THR A 112 -9.42 5.52 11.22
CA THR A 112 -9.27 6.74 10.43
C THR A 112 -9.95 6.60 9.07
N LEU A 113 -9.83 5.44 8.41
CA LEU A 113 -10.58 5.19 7.18
C LEU A 113 -12.09 5.30 7.44
N GLY A 114 -12.61 4.71 8.52
CA GLY A 114 -14.03 4.86 8.92
C GLY A 114 -14.46 6.31 9.10
N LEU A 115 -13.63 7.15 9.73
CA LEU A 115 -13.89 8.59 9.87
C LEU A 115 -13.89 9.33 8.53
N ILE A 116 -12.95 9.00 7.64
CA ILE A 116 -12.90 9.56 6.29
C ILE A 116 -14.19 9.21 5.53
N ILE A 117 -14.65 7.96 5.62
CA ILE A 117 -15.90 7.51 5.00
C ILE A 117 -17.10 8.32 5.49
N SER A 118 -17.17 8.61 6.79
CA SER A 118 -18.25 9.42 7.37
C SER A 118 -18.33 10.83 6.77
N ARG A 119 -17.19 11.38 6.31
CA ARG A 119 -17.10 12.72 5.74
C ARG A 119 -17.42 12.77 4.24
N PHE A 120 -17.28 11.67 3.50
CA PHE A 120 -17.42 11.64 2.03
C PHE A 120 -18.60 10.77 1.59
N LYS A 121 -19.43 11.30 0.68
CA LYS A 121 -20.50 10.51 0.07
C LYS A 121 -19.92 9.54 -0.95
N ILE A 122 -20.05 8.24 -0.67
CA ILE A 122 -19.69 7.16 -1.58
C ILE A 122 -20.58 7.24 -2.81
N HIS A 123 -19.98 7.32 -3.99
CA HIS A 123 -20.70 7.29 -5.25
C HIS A 123 -19.96 6.42 -6.28
N LEU A 124 -20.74 5.79 -7.14
CA LEU A 124 -20.25 4.98 -8.25
C LEU A 124 -20.14 5.85 -9.49
N SER A 125 -18.92 6.30 -9.78
CA SER A 125 -18.57 6.94 -11.06
C SER A 125 -17.89 5.92 -11.97
N THR A 126 -17.94 6.13 -13.28
CA THR A 126 -17.20 5.32 -14.28
C THR A 126 -15.72 5.22 -13.92
N ILE A 127 -15.12 6.29 -13.38
CA ILE A 127 -13.72 6.31 -12.96
C ILE A 127 -13.46 5.36 -11.78
N VAL A 128 -14.41 5.24 -10.86
CA VAL A 128 -14.36 4.37 -9.68
C VAL A 128 -14.42 2.92 -10.12
N VAL A 129 -15.35 2.59 -11.01
CA VAL A 129 -15.51 1.23 -11.57
C VAL A 129 -14.25 0.80 -12.32
N VAL A 130 -13.70 1.68 -13.17
CA VAL A 130 -12.47 1.41 -13.92
C VAL A 130 -11.28 1.18 -12.98
N ASN A 131 -11.12 1.98 -11.92
CA ASN A 131 -10.06 1.78 -10.94
C ASN A 131 -10.15 0.43 -10.23
N ILE A 132 -11.36 0.04 -9.81
CA ILE A 132 -11.60 -1.24 -9.14
C ILE A 132 -11.28 -2.40 -10.09
N PHE A 133 -11.72 -2.32 -11.35
CA PHE A 133 -11.47 -3.35 -12.35
C PHE A 133 -9.98 -3.51 -12.66
N LEU A 134 -9.27 -2.39 -12.86
CA LEU A 134 -7.82 -2.39 -13.08
C LEU A 134 -7.06 -3.00 -11.89
N LYS A 135 -7.44 -2.62 -10.66
CA LYS A 135 -6.76 -3.07 -9.45
C LYS A 135 -7.06 -4.53 -9.13
N ASN A 136 -8.34 -4.91 -9.06
CA ASN A 136 -8.75 -6.20 -8.52
C ASN A 136 -8.67 -7.33 -9.54
N ILE A 137 -8.73 -7.04 -10.84
CA ILE A 137 -8.76 -8.08 -11.88
C ILE A 137 -7.49 -8.04 -12.72
N ILE A 138 -7.16 -6.90 -13.30
CA ILE A 138 -6.01 -6.81 -14.24
C ILE A 138 -4.68 -7.02 -13.50
N HIS A 139 -4.51 -6.45 -12.32
CA HIS A 139 -3.26 -6.56 -11.56
C HIS A 139 -2.92 -8.02 -11.16
N PRO A 140 -3.81 -8.82 -10.53
CA PRO A 140 -3.50 -10.22 -10.23
C PRO A 140 -3.36 -11.09 -11.49
N LEU A 141 -4.13 -10.82 -12.55
CA LEU A 141 -3.98 -11.53 -13.83
C LEU A 141 -2.62 -11.31 -14.48
N LEU A 142 -2.13 -10.06 -14.48
CA LEU A 142 -0.78 -9.74 -14.95
C LEU A 142 0.27 -10.47 -14.11
N MET A 143 0.09 -10.52 -12.79
CA MET A 143 1.02 -11.22 -11.92
C MET A 143 1.05 -12.74 -12.18
N MET A 144 -0.10 -13.35 -12.45
CA MET A 144 -0.16 -14.76 -12.90
C MET A 144 0.61 -14.97 -14.20
N GLY A 145 0.51 -14.03 -15.14
CA GLY A 145 1.29 -14.04 -16.38
C GLY A 145 2.79 -14.00 -16.12
N ILE A 146 3.25 -13.09 -15.25
CA ILE A 146 4.66 -12.94 -14.86
C ILE A 146 5.16 -14.21 -14.17
N VAL A 147 4.43 -14.72 -13.18
CA VAL A 147 4.78 -15.97 -12.47
C VAL A 147 4.95 -17.13 -13.45
N LYS A 148 4.09 -17.23 -14.46
CA LYS A 148 4.16 -18.27 -15.49
C LYS A 148 5.34 -18.07 -16.44
N ILE A 149 5.62 -16.84 -16.87
CA ILE A 149 6.75 -16.52 -17.77
C ILE A 149 8.09 -16.77 -17.09
N PHE A 150 8.22 -16.40 -15.82
CA PHE A 150 9.44 -16.57 -15.04
C PHE A 150 9.56 -17.98 -14.41
N GLY A 151 8.60 -18.87 -14.64
CA GLY A 151 8.62 -20.24 -14.13
C GLY A 151 8.59 -20.34 -12.60
N ILE A 152 8.06 -19.30 -11.92
CA ILE A 152 7.97 -19.26 -10.47
C ILE A 152 6.91 -20.28 -10.04
N SER A 153 7.30 -21.28 -9.26
CA SER A 153 6.41 -22.37 -8.83
C SER A 153 6.37 -22.51 -7.30
N GLY A 154 5.30 -23.11 -6.78
CA GLY A 154 5.15 -23.41 -5.36
C GLY A 154 4.52 -22.25 -4.55
N LEU A 155 4.85 -22.17 -3.27
CA LEU A 155 4.23 -21.25 -2.32
C LEU A 155 4.45 -19.77 -2.70
N LEU A 156 5.66 -19.42 -3.15
CA LEU A 156 6.04 -18.08 -3.59
C LEU A 156 5.17 -17.56 -4.75
N ALA A 157 4.82 -18.43 -5.69
CA ALA A 157 3.93 -18.09 -6.80
C ALA A 157 2.54 -17.66 -6.29
N LYS A 158 2.00 -18.41 -5.31
CA LYS A 158 0.69 -18.11 -4.73
C LYS A 158 0.73 -16.83 -3.89
N GLU A 159 1.80 -16.61 -3.13
CA GLU A 159 2.00 -15.40 -2.32
C GLU A 159 2.00 -14.13 -3.18
N LEU A 160 2.75 -14.14 -4.28
CA LEU A 160 2.84 -13.02 -5.21
C LEU A 160 1.49 -12.67 -5.84
N VAL A 161 0.70 -13.68 -6.23
CA VAL A 161 -0.64 -13.46 -6.80
C VAL A 161 -1.60 -12.91 -5.74
N ILE A 162 -1.57 -13.43 -4.51
CA ILE A 162 -2.40 -12.91 -3.40
C ILE A 162 -2.01 -11.48 -3.02
N LEU A 163 -0.72 -11.16 -3.01
CA LEU A 163 -0.22 -9.80 -2.78
C LEU A 163 -0.77 -8.80 -3.81
N CYS A 164 -0.87 -9.20 -5.08
CA CYS A 164 -1.46 -8.38 -6.13
C CYS A 164 -2.99 -8.32 -6.10
N ALA A 165 -3.66 -9.35 -5.57
CA ALA A 165 -5.11 -9.36 -5.33
C ALA A 165 -5.53 -8.52 -4.10
N MET A 166 -4.56 -7.99 -3.34
CA MET A 166 -4.85 -7.19 -2.16
C MET A 166 -5.52 -5.86 -2.51
N PRO A 167 -6.41 -5.36 -1.62
CA PRO A 167 -7.01 -4.05 -1.77
C PRO A 167 -6.00 -2.92 -1.92
N THR A 168 -6.50 -1.79 -2.42
CA THR A 168 -5.80 -0.51 -2.38
C THR A 168 -5.46 -0.09 -0.95
N ALA A 169 -4.25 0.45 -0.75
CA ALA A 169 -3.79 0.91 0.56
C ALA A 169 -4.52 2.17 1.03
N ILE A 170 -4.80 2.23 2.34
CA ILE A 170 -5.37 3.39 3.03
C ILE A 170 -4.48 4.64 2.85
N THR A 171 -3.17 4.46 2.73
CA THR A 171 -2.19 5.52 2.45
C THR A 171 -2.55 6.34 1.21
N SER A 172 -3.07 5.70 0.16
CA SER A 172 -3.50 6.41 -1.05
C SER A 172 -4.70 7.33 -0.80
N THR A 173 -5.66 6.88 0.01
CA THR A 173 -6.81 7.66 0.44
C THR A 173 -6.39 8.84 1.31
N ILE A 174 -5.48 8.61 2.27
CA ILE A 174 -4.93 9.68 3.11
C ILE A 174 -4.26 10.74 2.23
N PHE A 175 -3.42 10.35 1.27
CA PHE A 175 -2.81 11.31 0.36
C PHE A 175 -3.84 12.07 -0.50
N SER A 176 -4.85 11.39 -1.03
CA SER A 176 -5.90 12.09 -1.80
C SER A 176 -6.62 13.16 -0.98
N VAL A 177 -6.86 12.91 0.31
CA VAL A 177 -7.51 13.85 1.23
C VAL A 177 -6.55 14.94 1.71
N SER A 178 -5.29 14.60 1.99
CA SER A 178 -4.28 15.55 2.47
C SER A 178 -3.82 16.53 1.38
N PHE A 179 -3.80 16.11 0.12
CA PHE A 179 -3.38 16.93 -1.02
C PHE A 179 -4.54 17.44 -1.88
N ASP A 180 -5.79 17.19 -1.47
CA ASP A 180 -7.02 17.59 -2.16
C ASP A 180 -7.08 17.16 -3.65
N ILE A 181 -6.62 15.93 -3.93
CA ILE A 181 -6.59 15.35 -5.28
C ILE A 181 -7.73 14.35 -5.40
N ASP A 182 -8.84 14.76 -6.02
CA ASP A 182 -10.05 13.94 -6.24
C ASP A 182 -10.42 13.07 -5.01
N PRO A 183 -10.55 13.66 -3.81
CA PRO A 183 -10.70 12.89 -2.58
C PRO A 183 -11.97 12.03 -2.60
N GLN A 184 -13.05 12.51 -3.23
CA GLN A 184 -14.31 11.80 -3.25
C GLN A 184 -14.25 10.51 -4.09
N GLU A 185 -13.61 10.54 -5.26
CA GLU A 185 -13.41 9.42 -6.17
C GLU A 185 -12.43 8.40 -5.59
N ASN A 186 -11.32 8.87 -5.01
CA ASN A 186 -10.30 8.01 -4.43
C ASN A 186 -10.82 7.31 -3.15
N VAL A 187 -11.53 8.02 -2.28
CA VAL A 187 -12.21 7.43 -1.11
C VAL A 187 -13.23 6.38 -1.56
N SER A 188 -14.11 6.72 -2.52
CA SER A 188 -15.12 5.78 -3.04
C SER A 188 -14.48 4.53 -3.66
N SER A 189 -13.41 4.71 -4.45
CA SER A 189 -12.67 3.60 -5.07
C SER A 189 -11.99 2.69 -4.05
N THR A 190 -11.39 3.24 -3.00
CA THR A 190 -10.73 2.44 -1.96
C THR A 190 -11.75 1.62 -1.18
N ILE A 191 -12.91 2.18 -0.83
CA ILE A 191 -13.94 1.45 -0.06
C ILE A 191 -14.55 0.32 -0.89
N ILE A 192 -15.08 0.65 -2.06
CA ILE A 192 -15.75 -0.32 -2.92
C ILE A 192 -14.72 -1.35 -3.41
N GLY A 193 -13.49 -0.91 -3.73
CA GLY A 193 -12.38 -1.78 -4.07
C GLY A 193 -11.99 -2.72 -2.93
N THR A 194 -12.04 -2.28 -1.67
CA THR A 194 -11.76 -3.13 -0.51
C THR A 194 -12.83 -4.19 -0.32
N ILE A 195 -14.11 -3.83 -0.41
CA ILE A 195 -15.22 -4.79 -0.33
C ILE A 195 -15.13 -5.81 -1.47
N MET A 196 -14.89 -5.35 -2.70
CA MET A 196 -14.75 -6.21 -3.87
C MET A 196 -13.48 -7.07 -3.81
N SER A 197 -12.39 -6.56 -3.23
CA SER A 197 -11.15 -7.32 -3.08
C SER A 197 -11.30 -8.46 -2.10
N LEU A 198 -12.17 -8.35 -1.08
CA LEU A 198 -12.45 -9.47 -0.17
C LEU A 198 -13.04 -10.64 -0.97
N LEU A 199 -14.07 -10.37 -1.79
CA LEU A 199 -14.66 -11.37 -2.68
C LEU A 199 -13.63 -11.94 -3.66
N THR A 200 -12.83 -11.06 -4.26
CA THR A 200 -11.79 -11.45 -5.24
C THR A 200 -10.71 -12.32 -4.58
N LEU A 201 -10.24 -11.95 -3.39
CA LEU A 201 -9.30 -12.72 -2.58
C LEU A 201 -9.85 -14.11 -2.25
N PHE A 202 -11.11 -14.21 -1.81
CA PHE A 202 -11.75 -15.51 -1.55
C PHE A 202 -11.77 -16.39 -2.80
N ILE A 203 -12.11 -15.82 -3.96
CA ILE A 203 -12.14 -16.55 -5.25
C ILE A 203 -10.73 -17.02 -5.64
N PHE A 204 -9.73 -16.15 -5.57
CA PHE A 204 -8.35 -16.51 -5.91
C PHE A 204 -7.75 -17.52 -4.93
N MET A 205 -8.03 -17.39 -3.63
CA MET A 205 -7.61 -18.37 -2.62
C MET A 205 -8.21 -19.74 -2.88
N TYR A 206 -9.51 -19.81 -3.16
CA TYR A 206 -10.20 -21.05 -3.49
C TYR A 206 -9.62 -21.69 -4.77
N TRP A 207 -9.39 -20.87 -5.80
CA TRP A 207 -8.84 -21.33 -7.08
C TRP A 207 -7.38 -21.80 -6.96
N LEU A 208 -6.58 -21.16 -6.11
CA LEU A 208 -5.19 -21.53 -5.85
C LEU A 208 -5.03 -22.72 -4.90
N HIS A 209 -6.12 -23.36 -4.44
CA HIS A 209 -6.11 -24.48 -3.49
C HIS A 209 -5.14 -24.22 -2.33
N PHE A 210 -5.38 -23.15 -1.59
CA PHE A 210 -4.82 -22.99 -0.24
C PHE A 210 -5.56 -23.90 0.74
#